data_AF-A0AAV6FUI0-F1
#
_entry.id   AF-A0AAV6FUI0-F1
#
_cell.length_a   1.000
_cell.length_b   1.000
_cell.length_c   1.000
_cell.angle_alpha   90.00
_cell.angle_beta   90.00
_cell.angle_gamma   90.00
#
_symmetry.space_group_name_H-M   'P 1'
#
loop_
_entity.id
_entity.type
_entity.pdbx_description
1 polymer ?
#
loop_
_entity_poly.entity_id
_entity_poly.type
_entity_poly.pdbx_seq_one_letter_code
_entity_poly.pdbx_strand_id
1 'polypeptide(L)'
;MPPQAVGEYKPVTVSVVPPVPPRRFRSKDTSSEAKCRSGAAVERKVKCVLVGDGAVGKTSLIVSYTTNGYPTEYVPTAFDNFSAVVAVDGRPVKLQLCDTAGQDEFDKLRSFCYTNADVFLLCFSVVAPSSFQNVTEKWVPEIRRHCPRSPVILVGTQSDLREDVKVLIELAKYKAAVERRGPQCARL
;
A
#
# COMPACT_ATOMS: atom_id res chain seq x y z
N MET A 1 26.66 -30.58 4.67
CA MET A 1 25.32 -30.07 4.33
C MET A 1 24.27 -31.03 4.89
N PRO A 2 23.33 -30.57 5.72
CA PRO A 2 22.01 -31.16 5.82
C PRO A 2 20.97 -30.26 5.11
N PRO A 3 19.88 -30.83 4.57
CA PRO A 3 18.83 -30.06 3.92
C PRO A 3 17.97 -29.36 4.98
N GLN A 4 17.77 -28.04 4.85
CA GLN A 4 16.85 -27.30 5.70
C GLN A 4 15.40 -27.59 5.30
N ALA A 5 14.59 -27.87 6.31
CA ALA A 5 13.18 -28.21 6.20
C ALA A 5 12.38 -27.10 5.50
N VAL A 6 11.56 -27.52 4.54
CA VAL A 6 10.57 -26.69 3.88
C VAL A 6 9.48 -26.37 4.91
N GLY A 7 9.44 -25.12 5.37
CA GLY A 7 8.40 -24.64 6.27
C GLY A 7 7.02 -24.69 5.59
N GLU A 8 6.09 -25.40 6.22
CA GLU A 8 4.67 -25.45 5.84
C GLU A 8 4.06 -24.05 5.84
N TYR A 9 3.57 -23.61 4.68
CA TYR A 9 2.73 -22.42 4.56
C TYR A 9 1.34 -22.73 5.12
N LYS A 10 1.03 -22.19 6.30
CA LYS A 10 -0.34 -22.24 6.85
C LYS A 10 -1.14 -21.05 6.31
N PRO A 11 -2.23 -21.27 5.56
CA PRO A 11 -3.08 -20.18 5.12
C PRO A 11 -3.74 -19.54 6.34
N VAL A 12 -3.56 -18.22 6.49
CA VAL A 12 -4.22 -17.44 7.53
C VAL A 12 -5.72 -17.39 7.20
N THR A 13 -6.53 -18.04 8.03
CA THR A 13 -7.99 -17.93 7.95
C THR A 13 -8.40 -16.49 8.25
N VAL A 14 -8.97 -15.84 7.24
CA VAL A 14 -9.45 -14.45 7.29
C VAL A 14 -10.55 -14.36 8.34
N SER A 15 -10.25 -13.74 9.49
CA SER A 15 -11.28 -13.33 10.44
C SER A 15 -12.07 -12.19 9.82
N VAL A 16 -13.40 -12.27 9.91
CA VAL A 16 -14.30 -11.21 9.44
C VAL A 16 -14.03 -9.98 10.31
N VAL A 17 -13.26 -9.03 9.78
CA VAL A 17 -12.92 -7.80 10.48
C VAL A 17 -14.18 -6.94 10.62
N PRO A 18 -14.51 -6.42 11.82
CA PRO A 18 -15.62 -5.51 11.98
C PRO A 18 -15.43 -4.25 11.12
N PRO A 19 -16.52 -3.61 10.65
CA PRO A 19 -16.42 -2.43 9.80
C PRO A 19 -15.62 -1.33 10.50
N VAL A 20 -14.59 -0.81 9.81
CA VAL A 20 -13.79 0.31 10.30
C VAL A 20 -14.75 1.48 10.53
N PRO A 21 -14.87 1.98 11.76
CA PRO A 21 -15.78 3.09 12.03
C PRO A 21 -15.37 4.28 11.16
N PRO A 22 -16.32 4.98 10.52
CA PRO A 22 -15.98 6.16 9.75
C PRO A 22 -15.25 7.14 10.66
N ARG A 23 -14.04 7.56 10.26
CA ARG A 23 -13.34 8.65 10.95
C ARG A 23 -14.29 9.84 10.97
N ARG A 24 -14.80 10.20 12.15
CA ARG A 24 -15.71 11.33 12.35
C ARG A 24 -15.03 12.61 11.84
N PHE A 25 -15.35 13.02 10.63
CA PHE A 25 -15.16 14.41 10.24
C PHE A 25 -16.29 15.20 10.90
N ARG A 26 -15.93 16.04 11.88
CA ARG A 26 -16.90 16.85 12.64
C ARG A 26 -17.54 17.86 11.69
N SER A 27 -18.73 17.54 11.21
CA SER A 27 -19.65 18.51 10.60
C SER A 27 -20.96 18.48 11.39
N LYS A 28 -21.48 19.67 11.66
CA LYS A 28 -22.63 19.92 12.53
C LYS A 28 -23.92 19.30 11.98
N ASP A 29 -24.77 18.93 12.93
CA ASP A 29 -26.11 18.35 12.87
C ASP A 29 -27.00 18.75 11.68
N THR A 30 -27.74 17.77 11.14
CA THR A 30 -29.22 17.80 11.06
C THR A 30 -29.77 16.39 10.84
N SER A 31 -30.73 16.00 11.67
CA SER A 31 -31.44 14.72 11.70
C SER A 31 -32.55 14.63 10.64
N SER A 32 -32.60 13.50 9.90
CA SER A 32 -33.86 12.97 9.37
C SER A 32 -33.70 11.50 8.97
N GLU A 33 -34.45 10.64 9.65
CA GLU A 33 -34.61 9.22 9.33
C GLU A 33 -35.30 9.04 7.97
N ALA A 34 -34.72 8.22 7.10
CA ALA A 34 -35.38 7.76 5.87
C ALA A 34 -35.18 6.25 5.71
N LYS A 35 -36.27 5.51 5.99
CA LYS A 35 -36.44 4.08 5.75
C LYS A 35 -36.63 3.86 4.24
N CYS A 36 -35.76 3.08 3.59
CA CYS A 36 -35.98 2.66 2.20
C CYS A 36 -35.61 1.20 1.91
N ARG A 37 -36.69 0.45 1.64
CA ARG A 37 -36.88 -0.72 0.74
C ARG A 37 -35.63 -1.42 0.21
N SER A 38 -35.46 -2.67 0.62
CA SER A 38 -34.44 -3.62 0.14
C SER A 38 -34.77 -4.15 -1.27
N GLY A 39 -34.38 -3.41 -2.30
CA GLY A 39 -33.87 -4.04 -3.52
C GLY A 39 -32.45 -4.53 -3.23
N ALA A 40 -32.05 -5.71 -3.72
CA ALA A 40 -30.68 -6.20 -3.55
C ALA A 40 -29.70 -5.19 -4.19
N ALA A 41 -29.14 -4.31 -3.37
CA ALA A 41 -28.19 -3.31 -3.80
C ALA A 41 -26.93 -4.04 -4.28
N VAL A 42 -26.51 -3.79 -5.52
CA VAL A 42 -25.25 -4.30 -6.05
C VAL A 42 -24.14 -3.80 -5.12
N GLU A 43 -23.50 -4.73 -4.41
CA GLU A 43 -22.37 -4.43 -3.53
C GLU A 43 -21.24 -3.85 -4.39
N ARG A 44 -20.96 -2.56 -4.23
CA ARG A 44 -19.86 -1.91 -4.95
C ARG A 44 -18.56 -2.48 -4.41
N LYS A 45 -17.75 -3.09 -5.27
CA LYS A 45 -16.43 -3.63 -4.94
C LYS A 45 -15.36 -2.79 -5.62
N VAL A 46 -14.29 -2.47 -4.88
CA VAL A 46 -13.11 -1.79 -5.40
C VAL A 46 -11.89 -2.61 -5.03
N LYS A 47 -11.10 -3.00 -6.03
CA LYS A 47 -9.81 -3.67 -5.86
C LYS A 47 -8.68 -2.66 -5.96
N CYS A 48 -7.94 -2.55 -4.88
CA CYS A 48 -6.80 -1.68 -4.72
C CYS A 48 -5.53 -2.53 -4.58
N VAL A 49 -4.53 -2.27 -5.40
CA VAL A 49 -3.24 -2.98 -5.34
C VAL A 49 -2.16 -2.05 -4.84
N LEU A 50 -1.43 -2.46 -3.80
CA LEU A 50 -0.31 -1.72 -3.24
C LEU A 50 0.99 -2.18 -3.89
N VAL A 51 1.78 -1.24 -4.36
CA VAL A 51 3.07 -1.47 -5.05
C VAL A 51 4.10 -0.45 -4.60
N GLY A 52 5.39 -0.76 -4.74
CA GLY A 52 6.49 0.06 -4.24
C GLY A 52 7.61 -0.81 -3.65
N ASP A 53 8.74 -0.17 -3.32
CA ASP A 53 9.95 -0.87 -2.85
C ASP A 53 9.71 -1.76 -1.62
N GLY A 54 10.64 -2.68 -1.38
CA GLY A 54 10.70 -3.43 -0.13
C GLY A 54 10.83 -2.49 1.08
N ALA A 55 10.26 -2.88 2.21
CA ALA A 55 10.36 -2.16 3.49
C ALA A 55 9.84 -0.70 3.52
N VAL A 56 9.15 -0.20 2.47
CA VAL A 56 8.50 1.13 2.51
C VAL A 56 7.23 1.16 3.36
N GLY A 57 6.79 0.05 3.97
CA GLY A 57 5.63 0.04 4.87
C GLY A 57 4.26 -0.16 4.20
N LYS A 58 4.19 -0.83 3.05
CA LYS A 58 2.92 -1.22 2.39
C LYS A 58 2.03 -2.08 3.30
N THR A 59 2.60 -3.14 3.85
CA THR A 59 1.93 -4.03 4.80
C THR A 59 1.52 -3.30 6.07
N SER A 60 2.40 -2.47 6.64
CA SER A 60 2.09 -1.66 7.81
C SER A 60 0.92 -0.69 7.55
N LEU A 61 0.84 -0.11 6.36
CA LEU A 61 -0.27 0.76 5.95
C LEU A 61 -1.60 -0.02 5.92
N ILE A 62 -1.61 -1.23 5.32
CA ILE A 62 -2.84 -2.05 5.24
C ILE A 62 -3.25 -2.55 6.62
N VAL A 63 -2.30 -3.07 7.40
CA VAL A 63 -2.57 -3.61 8.74
C VAL A 63 -3.08 -2.50 9.65
N SER A 64 -2.42 -1.34 9.71
CA SER A 64 -2.91 -0.21 10.52
C SER A 64 -4.30 0.29 10.11
N TYR A 65 -4.62 0.23 8.81
CA TYR A 65 -5.95 0.55 8.33
C TYR A 65 -7.01 -0.48 8.75
N THR A 66 -6.68 -1.77 8.71
CA THR A 66 -7.65 -2.86 8.91
C THR A 66 -7.79 -3.31 10.36
N THR A 67 -6.71 -3.35 11.14
CA THR A 67 -6.70 -3.89 12.52
C THR A 67 -6.62 -2.82 13.60
N ASN A 68 -6.57 -1.53 13.21
CA ASN A 68 -6.38 -0.40 14.13
C ASN A 68 -5.14 -0.56 15.03
N GLY A 69 -4.11 -1.28 14.54
CA GLY A 69 -2.86 -1.57 15.24
C GLY A 69 -1.69 -1.72 14.25
N TYR A 70 -0.47 -1.79 14.76
CA TYR A 70 0.73 -1.97 13.92
C TYR A 70 1.30 -3.38 14.07
N PRO A 71 1.86 -3.99 13.01
CA PRO A 71 2.60 -5.22 13.15
C PRO A 71 3.81 -4.99 14.07
N THR A 72 3.98 -5.82 15.10
CA THR A 72 5.10 -5.75 16.05
C THR A 72 6.38 -6.34 15.49
N GLU A 73 6.27 -7.23 14.50
CA GLU A 73 7.38 -7.89 13.84
C GLU A 73 7.31 -7.68 12.32
N TYR A 74 8.45 -7.42 11.70
CA TYR A 74 8.55 -7.31 10.26
C TYR A 74 8.73 -8.70 9.65
N VAL A 75 7.67 -9.17 8.98
CA VAL A 75 7.71 -10.35 8.12
C VAL A 75 7.66 -9.90 6.66
N PRO A 76 8.67 -10.23 5.83
CA PRO A 76 8.63 -9.90 4.40
C PRO A 76 7.41 -10.51 3.71
N THR A 77 6.59 -9.67 3.09
CA THR A 77 5.41 -10.12 2.34
C THR A 77 5.82 -10.73 1.00
N ALA A 78 5.30 -11.92 0.69
CA ALA A 78 5.27 -12.43 -0.67
C ALA A 78 4.03 -11.89 -1.41
N PHE A 79 2.85 -12.15 -0.84
CA PHE A 79 1.56 -11.66 -1.31
C PHE A 79 0.48 -11.91 -0.25
N ASP A 80 -0.38 -10.92 0.02
CA ASP A 80 -1.53 -11.06 0.91
C ASP A 80 -2.77 -10.31 0.37
N ASN A 81 -3.96 -10.83 0.66
CA ASN A 81 -5.23 -10.17 0.34
C ASN A 81 -5.99 -9.82 1.61
N PHE A 82 -6.33 -8.56 1.76
CA PHE A 82 -7.18 -8.05 2.83
C PHE A 82 -8.51 -7.57 2.26
N SER A 83 -9.57 -7.64 3.05
CA SER A 83 -10.88 -7.12 2.68
C SER A 83 -11.45 -6.29 3.83
N ALA A 84 -11.97 -5.12 3.50
CA ALA A 84 -12.66 -4.26 4.45
C ALA A 84 -13.94 -3.71 3.81
N VAL A 85 -14.99 -3.51 4.62
CA VAL A 85 -16.20 -2.80 4.18
C VAL A 85 -16.13 -1.38 4.71
N VAL A 86 -16.24 -0.41 3.81
CA VAL A 86 -16.12 1.02 4.10
C VAL A 86 -17.37 1.75 3.66
N ALA A 87 -17.81 2.78 4.38
CA ALA A 87 -18.93 3.60 3.97
C ALA A 87 -18.43 4.80 3.14
N VAL A 88 -18.90 4.90 1.89
CA VAL A 88 -18.63 6.04 0.99
C VAL A 88 -19.98 6.65 0.60
N ASP A 89 -20.18 7.93 0.89
CA ASP A 89 -21.45 8.65 0.68
C ASP A 89 -22.67 7.90 1.27
N GLY A 90 -22.48 7.32 2.46
CA GLY A 90 -23.51 6.55 3.17
C GLY A 90 -23.79 5.16 2.58
N ARG A 91 -23.04 4.71 1.56
CA ARG A 91 -23.19 3.39 0.95
C ARG A 91 -22.02 2.47 1.28
N PRO A 92 -22.27 1.19 1.62
CA PRO A 92 -21.19 0.23 1.85
C PRO A 92 -20.47 -0.08 0.53
N VAL A 93 -19.14 -0.05 0.58
CA VAL A 93 -18.23 -0.43 -0.50
C VAL A 93 -17.27 -1.47 0.04
N LYS A 94 -17.14 -2.59 -0.67
CA LYS A 94 -16.18 -3.64 -0.36
C LYS A 94 -14.82 -3.31 -0.97
N LEU A 95 -13.87 -2.93 -0.13
CA LEU A 95 -12.50 -2.67 -0.51
C LEU A 95 -11.68 -3.95 -0.41
N GLN A 96 -11.13 -4.40 -1.53
CA GLN A 96 -10.13 -5.47 -1.58
C GLN A 96 -8.75 -4.82 -1.68
N LEU A 97 -7.88 -5.06 -0.71
CA LEU A 97 -6.51 -4.57 -0.66
C LEU A 97 -5.56 -5.73 -0.97
N CYS A 98 -4.81 -5.62 -2.05
CA CYS A 98 -3.78 -6.59 -2.42
C CYS A 98 -2.42 -6.05 -1.99
N ASP A 99 -1.81 -6.67 -0.98
CA ASP A 99 -0.44 -6.40 -0.56
C ASP A 99 0.53 -7.21 -1.43
N THR A 100 1.58 -6.56 -1.92
CA THR A 100 2.54 -7.19 -2.82
C THR A 100 3.97 -6.99 -2.33
N ALA A 101 4.82 -8.00 -2.55
CA ALA A 101 6.25 -7.89 -2.34
C ALA A 101 6.84 -6.76 -3.20
N GLY A 102 7.81 -6.01 -2.64
CA GLY A 102 8.51 -4.94 -3.34
C GLY A 102 9.82 -5.38 -4.02
N GLN A 103 10.24 -6.63 -3.79
CA GLN A 103 11.46 -7.21 -4.32
C GLN A 103 11.23 -7.81 -5.71
N ASP A 104 12.31 -7.92 -6.49
CA ASP A 104 12.26 -8.29 -7.91
C ASP A 104 11.97 -9.79 -8.11
N GLU A 105 12.30 -10.61 -7.13
CA GLU A 105 12.06 -12.06 -7.16
C GLU A 105 10.56 -12.39 -7.22
N PHE A 106 9.70 -11.43 -6.87
CA PHE A 106 8.24 -11.59 -6.84
C PHE A 106 7.52 -10.91 -8.01
N ASP A 107 8.22 -10.38 -9.02
CA ASP A 107 7.64 -9.66 -10.17
C ASP A 107 6.49 -10.43 -10.83
N LYS A 108 6.70 -11.74 -11.07
CA LYS A 108 5.69 -12.61 -11.69
C LYS A 108 4.43 -12.72 -10.83
N LEU A 109 4.60 -12.94 -9.53
CA LEU A 109 3.48 -13.04 -8.59
C LEU A 109 2.74 -11.70 -8.48
N ARG A 110 3.49 -10.60 -8.40
CA ARG A 110 2.95 -9.24 -8.34
C ARG A 110 2.14 -8.87 -9.59
N SER A 111 2.62 -9.22 -10.78
CA SER A 111 1.90 -8.98 -12.04
C SER A 111 0.53 -9.68 -12.10
N PHE A 112 0.40 -10.85 -11.47
CA PHE A 112 -0.87 -11.57 -11.38
C PHE A 112 -1.92 -10.77 -10.60
N CYS A 113 -1.49 -10.04 -9.58
CA CYS A 113 -2.33 -9.19 -8.73
C CYS A 113 -2.90 -7.98 -9.49
N TYR A 114 -2.31 -7.57 -10.62
CA TYR A 114 -2.72 -6.39 -11.39
C TYR A 114 -4.03 -6.61 -12.17
N THR A 115 -4.37 -7.86 -12.45
CA THR A 115 -5.61 -8.23 -13.16
C THR A 115 -6.84 -7.66 -12.46
N ASN A 116 -7.65 -6.89 -13.16
CA ASN A 116 -8.85 -6.22 -12.63
C ASN A 116 -8.57 -5.25 -11.45
N ALA A 117 -7.38 -4.67 -11.38
CA ALA A 117 -7.10 -3.60 -10.42
C ALA A 117 -7.87 -2.32 -10.81
N ASP A 118 -8.71 -1.84 -9.92
CA ASP A 118 -9.46 -0.58 -10.09
C ASP A 118 -8.58 0.63 -9.79
N VAL A 119 -7.62 0.48 -8.87
CA VAL A 119 -6.68 1.54 -8.48
C VAL A 119 -5.38 0.95 -7.94
N PHE A 120 -4.28 1.66 -8.15
CA PHE A 120 -2.98 1.37 -7.54
C PHE A 120 -2.64 2.40 -6.47
N LEU A 121 -2.18 1.93 -5.32
CA LEU A 121 -1.46 2.77 -4.35
C LEU A 121 0.03 2.51 -4.54
N LEU A 122 0.71 3.51 -5.08
CA LEU A 122 2.16 3.48 -5.27
C LEU A 122 2.81 4.10 -4.04
N CYS A 123 3.39 3.25 -3.20
CA CYS A 123 3.98 3.63 -1.93
C CYS A 123 5.48 3.88 -2.06
N PHE A 124 5.95 4.96 -1.44
CA PHE A 124 7.37 5.23 -1.21
C PHE A 124 7.55 5.71 0.22
N SER A 125 8.73 5.51 0.80
CA SER A 125 9.03 6.03 2.14
C SER A 125 9.61 7.44 2.04
N VAL A 126 9.07 8.36 2.83
CA VAL A 126 9.56 9.75 2.89
C VAL A 126 10.97 9.86 3.49
N VAL A 127 11.46 8.80 4.13
CA VAL A 127 12.80 8.72 4.71
C VAL A 127 13.76 7.84 3.90
N ALA A 128 13.31 7.31 2.75
CA ALA A 128 14.15 6.55 1.83
C ALA A 128 14.10 7.18 0.42
N PRO A 129 14.99 8.14 0.10
CA PRO A 129 14.95 8.90 -1.16
C PRO A 129 15.02 8.03 -2.43
N SER A 130 15.74 6.90 -2.38
CA SER A 130 15.80 5.94 -3.49
C SER A 130 14.42 5.36 -3.83
N SER A 131 13.58 5.12 -2.82
CA SER A 131 12.22 4.60 -3.06
C SER A 131 11.33 5.60 -3.79
N PHE A 132 11.58 6.90 -3.62
CA PHE A 132 10.92 7.96 -4.38
C PHE A 132 11.42 8.04 -5.82
N GLN A 133 12.74 7.89 -6.06
CA GLN A 133 13.30 7.84 -7.41
C GLN A 133 12.75 6.64 -8.21
N ASN A 134 12.63 5.48 -7.55
CA ASN A 134 12.09 4.27 -8.13
C ASN A 134 10.62 4.38 -8.57
N VAL A 135 9.86 5.37 -8.07
CA VAL A 135 8.49 5.66 -8.53
C VAL A 135 8.47 5.85 -10.04
N THR A 136 9.32 6.72 -10.57
CA THR A 136 9.38 7.05 -12.01
C THR A 136 10.23 6.07 -12.79
N GLU A 137 11.32 5.57 -12.20
CA GLU A 137 12.29 4.72 -12.90
C GLU A 137 11.81 3.28 -13.06
N LYS A 138 11.00 2.78 -12.12
CA LYS A 138 10.58 1.37 -12.05
C LYS A 138 9.07 1.21 -11.99
N TRP A 139 8.44 1.76 -10.94
CA TRP A 139 7.08 1.35 -10.58
C TRP A 139 6.01 1.87 -11.52
N VAL A 140 6.08 3.14 -11.93
CA VAL A 140 5.16 3.68 -12.94
C VAL A 140 5.30 2.93 -14.27
N PRO A 141 6.50 2.73 -14.84
CA PRO A 141 6.67 1.87 -16.02
C PRO A 141 6.09 0.46 -15.86
N GLU A 142 6.32 -0.21 -14.73
CA GLU A 142 5.81 -1.56 -14.46
C GLU A 142 4.28 -1.61 -14.46
N ILE A 143 3.63 -0.68 -13.73
CA ILE A 143 2.17 -0.57 -13.68
C ILE A 143 1.63 -0.28 -15.09
N ARG A 144 2.20 0.70 -15.80
CA ARG A 144 1.69 1.12 -17.11
C ARG A 144 1.86 0.05 -18.18
N ARG A 145 2.88 -0.82 -18.07
CA ARG A 145 3.06 -1.98 -18.95
C ARG A 145 1.89 -2.97 -18.87
N HIS A 146 1.31 -3.17 -17.69
CA HIS A 146 0.22 -4.13 -17.47
C HIS A 146 -1.16 -3.49 -17.46
N CYS A 147 -1.26 -2.27 -16.93
CA CYS A 147 -2.50 -1.53 -16.70
C CYS A 147 -2.34 -0.07 -17.17
N PRO A 148 -2.37 0.19 -18.49
CA PRO A 148 -2.04 1.51 -19.04
C PRO A 148 -2.96 2.64 -18.54
N ARG A 149 -4.24 2.34 -18.29
CA ARG A 149 -5.26 3.34 -17.93
C ARG A 149 -5.65 3.36 -16.46
N SER A 150 -5.16 2.42 -15.65
CA SER A 150 -5.58 2.35 -14.24
C SER A 150 -5.10 3.60 -13.47
N PRO A 151 -5.95 4.18 -12.61
CA PRO A 151 -5.56 5.26 -11.71
C PRO A 151 -4.43 4.83 -10.77
N VAL A 152 -3.51 5.76 -10.51
CA VAL A 152 -2.40 5.57 -9.56
C VAL A 152 -2.44 6.71 -8.56
N ILE A 153 -2.45 6.38 -7.28
CA ILE A 153 -2.35 7.32 -6.16
C ILE A 153 -0.96 7.14 -5.55
N LEU A 154 -0.19 8.22 -5.49
CA LEU A 154 1.13 8.22 -4.86
C LEU A 154 0.97 8.41 -3.34
N VAL A 155 1.62 7.54 -2.56
CA VAL A 155 1.51 7.51 -1.09
C VAL A 155 2.90 7.60 -0.47
N GLY A 156 3.14 8.66 0.31
CA GLY A 156 4.32 8.79 1.15
C GLY A 156 4.09 8.15 2.53
N THR A 157 4.88 7.14 2.87
CA THR A 157 4.80 6.39 4.13
C THR A 157 5.93 6.80 5.09
N GLN A 158 5.86 6.31 6.34
CA GLN A 158 6.88 6.53 7.39
C GLN A 158 7.10 8.02 7.73
N SER A 159 6.03 8.81 7.70
CA SER A 159 6.08 10.24 8.02
C SER A 159 6.46 10.55 9.46
N ASP A 160 6.20 9.62 10.37
CA ASP A 160 6.62 9.67 11.77
C ASP A 160 8.15 9.71 11.93
N LEU A 161 8.90 9.12 10.99
CA LEU A 161 10.37 9.10 11.02
C LEU A 161 11.02 10.37 10.49
N ARG A 162 10.22 11.34 10.00
CA ARG A 162 10.75 12.55 9.34
C ARG A 162 11.55 13.45 10.27
N GLU A 163 11.23 13.43 11.56
CA GLU A 163 11.90 14.24 12.58
C GLU A 163 12.90 13.42 13.42
N ASP A 164 13.08 12.13 13.10
CA ASP A 164 14.04 11.29 13.81
C ASP A 164 15.47 11.75 13.53
N VAL A 165 16.22 12.02 14.60
CA VAL A 165 17.58 12.58 14.52
C VAL A 165 18.53 11.65 13.77
N LYS A 166 18.41 10.33 13.93
CA LYS A 166 19.29 9.37 13.24
C LYS A 166 18.98 9.36 11.75
N VAL A 167 17.70 9.35 11.39
CA VAL A 167 17.25 9.43 10.00
C VAL A 167 17.72 10.72 9.34
N LEU A 168 17.59 11.87 10.01
CA LEU A 168 18.06 13.15 9.49
C LEU A 168 19.57 13.16 9.23
N ILE A 169 20.37 12.55 10.12
CA ILE A 169 21.82 12.39 9.93
C ILE A 169 22.12 11.53 8.69
N GLU A 170 21.40 10.42 8.51
CA GLU A 170 21.58 9.55 7.33
C GLU A 170 21.18 10.25 6.03
N LEU A 171 20.06 10.97 6.02
CA LEU A 171 19.60 11.75 4.87
C LEU A 171 20.58 12.86 4.50
N ALA A 172 21.19 13.53 5.49
CA ALA A 172 22.22 14.54 5.24
C ALA A 172 23.46 13.93 4.57
N LYS A 173 23.89 12.74 5.01
CA LYS A 173 25.00 12.00 4.37
C LYS A 173 24.66 11.61 2.93
N TYR A 174 23.43 11.11 2.71
CA TYR A 174 22.93 10.76 1.38
C TYR A 174 22.97 11.97 0.45
N LYS A 175 22.44 13.12 0.88
CA LYS A 175 22.44 14.36 0.10
C LYS A 175 23.86 14.80 -0.29
N ALA A 176 24.78 14.80 0.68
CA ALA A 176 26.18 15.14 0.43
C ALA A 176 26.90 14.15 -0.51
N ALA A 177 26.48 12.88 -0.54
CA ALA A 177 27.01 11.89 -1.48
C ALA A 177 26.45 12.10 -2.89
N VAL A 178 25.17 12.46 -3.03
CA VAL A 178 24.53 12.78 -4.32
C VAL A 178 25.14 14.04 -4.94
N GLU A 179 25.32 15.10 -4.14
CA GLU A 179 25.94 16.36 -4.62
C GLU A 179 27.38 16.14 -5.09
N ARG A 180 28.14 15.27 -4.41
CA ARG A 180 29.50 14.89 -4.80
C ARG A 180 29.58 14.09 -6.10
N ARG A 181 28.50 13.41 -6.50
CA ARG A 181 28.44 12.65 -7.76
C ARG A 181 28.20 13.55 -8.99
N GLY A 182 27.80 14.81 -8.79
CA GLY A 182 27.60 15.79 -9.87
C GLY A 182 26.47 15.44 -10.86
N PRO A 183 26.03 16.40 -11.70
CA PRO A 183 25.02 16.17 -12.72
C PRO A 183 25.63 15.45 -13.94
N GLN A 184 25.89 14.15 -13.85
CA GLN A 184 26.42 13.37 -14.98
C GLN A 184 25.36 12.65 -15.83
N CYS A 185 24.06 12.80 -15.55
CA CYS A 185 22.98 12.14 -16.31
C CYS A 185 21.89 13.11 -16.81
N ALA A 186 22.27 14.25 -17.38
CA ALA A 186 21.35 15.12 -18.12
C ALA A 186 21.87 15.36 -19.55
N ARG A 187 22.05 14.27 -20.30
CA ARG A 187 22.19 14.26 -21.77
C ARG A 187 22.18 12.80 -22.20
N LEU A 188 21.05 12.33 -22.71
CA LEU A 188 20.86 11.49 -23.89
C LEU A 188 19.38 11.54 -24.27
#